data_AF-A0A7C1QWQ1-F1
#
_entry.id   AF-A0A7C1QWQ1-F1
#
_cell.length_a   1.000
_cell.length_b   1.000
_cell.length_c   1.000
_cell.angle_alpha   90.00
_cell.angle_beta   90.00
_cell.angle_gamma   90.00
#
_symmetry.space_group_name_H-M   'P 1'
#
loop_
_entity.id
_entity.type
_entity.pdbx_description
1 polymer ?
#
loop_
_entity_poly.entity_id
_entity_poly.type
_entity_poly.pdbx_seq_one_letter_code
_entity_poly.pdbx_strand_id
1 'polypeptide(L)'
;MKTQTREIYRCGYCNKWYLIKKSAEKHEVICNKNPVNDRPCFNCPLLVKKEYQEEDEFHHKLDLFFCEHFEHYLFPPSADHKKNWIDTGESVPMPKECDAAENQLNCPKSTLK
;
A
#
# COMPACT_ATOMS: atom_id res chain seq x y z
N MET A 1 30.10 -9.24 -33.80
CA MET A 1 29.16 -8.51 -32.92
C MET A 1 29.52 -8.87 -31.49
N LYS A 2 30.00 -7.93 -30.66
CA LYS A 2 30.36 -8.23 -29.26
C LYS A 2 29.10 -8.11 -28.39
N THR A 3 28.63 -9.23 -27.84
CA THR A 3 27.51 -9.26 -26.89
C THR A 3 28.01 -8.69 -25.56
N GLN A 4 27.56 -7.49 -25.19
CA GLN A 4 27.76 -6.98 -23.83
C GLN A 4 26.68 -7.57 -22.92
N THR A 5 27.09 -8.35 -21.93
CA THR A 5 26.20 -8.82 -20.87
C THR A 5 25.86 -7.61 -19.99
N ARG A 6 24.60 -7.15 -20.05
CA ARG A 6 24.11 -6.08 -19.16
C ARG A 6 24.04 -6.62 -17.73
N GLU A 7 24.52 -5.83 -16.78
CA GLU A 7 24.34 -6.12 -15.35
C GLU A 7 22.85 -6.08 -15.00
N ILE A 8 22.38 -7.06 -14.22
CA ILE A 8 21.00 -7.15 -13.76
C ILE A 8 20.99 -6.80 -12.27
N TYR A 9 20.13 -5.85 -11.90
CA TYR A 9 19.95 -5.42 -10.52
C TYR A 9 18.73 -6.11 -9.91
N ARG A 10 18.77 -6.40 -8.62
CA ARG A 10 17.67 -7.05 -7.90
C ARG A 10 17.31 -6.26 -6.65
N CYS A 11 16.02 -6.23 -6.35
CA CYS A 11 15.53 -5.73 -5.06
C CYS A 11 15.93 -6.70 -3.94
N GLY A 12 16.61 -6.19 -2.91
CA GLY A 12 17.02 -6.99 -1.75
C GLY A 12 15.86 -7.57 -0.93
N TYR A 13 14.64 -7.03 -1.05
CA TYR A 13 13.49 -7.45 -0.25
C TYR A 13 12.54 -8.43 -0.96
N CYS A 14 12.30 -8.22 -2.26
CA CYS A 14 11.35 -9.06 -3.01
C CYS A 14 11.99 -9.89 -4.13
N ASN A 15 13.29 -9.75 -4.34
CA ASN A 15 14.05 -10.44 -5.39
C ASN A 15 13.55 -10.16 -6.82
N LYS A 16 12.81 -9.07 -7.06
CA LYS A 16 12.41 -8.64 -8.41
C LYS A 16 13.60 -8.06 -9.19
N TRP A 17 13.66 -8.35 -10.49
CA TRP A 17 14.81 -8.04 -11.35
C TRP A 17 14.56 -6.73 -12.12
N TYR A 18 15.64 -5.99 -12.33
CA TYR A 18 15.64 -4.68 -12.98
C TYR A 18 16.86 -4.57 -13.91
N LEU A 19 16.66 -3.97 -15.07
CA LEU A 19 17.73 -3.70 -16.03
C LEU A 19 18.50 -2.39 -15.73
N ILE A 20 17.96 -1.55 -14.84
CA ILE A 20 18.51 -0.24 -14.50
C ILE A 20 18.64 -0.16 -12.98
N LYS A 21 19.84 0.14 -12.48
CA LYS A 21 20.15 0.25 -11.04
C LYS A 21 19.20 1.19 -10.31
N LYS A 22 19.02 2.41 -10.84
CA LYS A 22 18.11 3.44 -10.29
C LYS A 22 16.67 2.94 -10.16
N SER A 23 16.21 2.04 -11.03
CA SER A 23 14.87 1.47 -10.95
C SER A 23 14.76 0.43 -9.82
N ALA A 24 15.82 -0.35 -9.58
CA ALA A 24 15.88 -1.26 -8.43
C ALA A 24 15.86 -0.47 -7.11
N GLU A 25 16.72 0.53 -6.98
CA GLU A 25 16.81 1.40 -5.78
C GLU A 25 15.47 2.09 -5.49
N LYS A 26 14.84 2.69 -6.50
CA LYS A 26 13.50 3.29 -6.35
C LYS A 26 12.46 2.27 -5.90
N HIS A 27 12.52 1.05 -6.43
CA HIS A 27 11.60 0.00 -6.02
C HIS A 27 11.82 -0.43 -4.58
N GLU A 28 13.06 -0.58 -4.12
CA GLU A 28 13.38 -0.95 -2.73
C GLU A 28 12.75 -0.01 -1.71
N VAL A 29 12.75 1.30 -2.00
CA VAL A 29 12.11 2.33 -1.16
C VAL A 29 10.61 2.10 -1.03
N ILE A 30 9.92 1.68 -2.10
CA ILE A 30 8.46 1.48 -2.13
C ILE A 30 8.03 0.02 -2.02
N CYS A 31 8.97 -0.88 -1.77
CA CYS A 31 8.71 -2.31 -1.82
C CYS A 31 7.82 -2.71 -0.64
N ASN A 32 6.70 -3.41 -0.90
CA ASN A 32 5.82 -3.89 0.17
C ASN A 32 6.49 -4.98 1.05
N LYS A 33 7.57 -5.61 0.57
CA LYS A 33 8.37 -6.57 1.37
C LYS A 33 9.51 -5.90 2.14
N ASN A 34 9.71 -4.60 1.97
CA ASN A 34 10.66 -3.85 2.79
C ASN A 34 10.07 -3.73 4.20
N PRO A 35 10.75 -4.18 5.27
CA PRO A 35 10.24 -4.09 6.64
C PRO A 35 9.85 -2.67 7.07
N VAL A 36 10.47 -1.63 6.49
CA VAL A 36 10.10 -0.22 6.75
C VAL A 36 8.71 0.13 6.23
N ASN A 37 8.28 -0.54 5.15
CA ASN A 37 6.96 -0.39 4.54
C ASN A 37 5.97 -1.46 4.98
N ASP A 38 6.40 -2.41 5.81
CA ASP A 38 5.51 -3.42 6.33
C ASP A 38 4.47 -2.75 7.23
N ARG A 39 3.21 -3.16 7.07
CA ARG A 39 2.09 -2.58 7.78
C ARG A 39 1.16 -3.71 8.20
N PRO A 40 0.77 -3.76 9.48
CA PRO A 40 -0.11 -4.83 9.97
C PRO A 40 -1.48 -4.81 9.27
N CYS A 41 -1.91 -3.63 8.80
CA CYS A 41 -3.17 -3.46 8.09
C CYS A 41 -3.25 -4.23 6.75
N PHE A 42 -2.14 -4.55 6.08
CA PHE A 42 -2.18 -5.25 4.79
C PHE A 42 -2.83 -6.65 4.86
N ASN A 43 -2.82 -7.27 6.04
CA ASN A 43 -3.47 -8.55 6.31
C ASN A 43 -4.62 -8.43 7.31
N CYS A 44 -5.09 -7.20 7.59
CA CYS A 44 -6.16 -6.95 8.54
C CYS A 44 -7.52 -7.16 7.86
N PRO A 45 -8.44 -7.95 8.45
CA PRO A 45 -9.76 -8.18 7.88
C PRO A 45 -10.67 -6.94 7.89
N LEU A 46 -10.34 -5.91 8.70
CA LEU A 46 -11.07 -4.62 8.71
C LEU A 46 -10.56 -3.64 7.66
N LEU A 47 -9.51 -4.00 6.91
CA LEU A 47 -9.06 -3.21 5.77
C LEU A 47 -9.82 -3.65 4.53
N VAL A 48 -10.81 -2.87 4.15
CA VAL A 48 -11.63 -3.09 2.95
C VAL A 48 -11.24 -2.11 1.85
N LYS A 49 -11.54 -2.45 0.60
CA LYS A 49 -11.49 -1.47 -0.50
C LYS A 49 -12.87 -0.87 -0.67
N LYS A 50 -12.97 0.46 -0.65
CA LYS A 50 -14.21 1.20 -0.94
C LYS A 50 -14.01 2.05 -2.19
N GLU A 51 -15.04 2.09 -3.03
CA GLU A 51 -15.09 3.01 -4.14
C GLU A 51 -15.26 4.43 -3.58
N TYR A 52 -14.34 5.30 -3.91
CA TYR A 52 -14.39 6.73 -3.68
C TYR A 52 -14.74 7.41 -5.00
N GLN A 53 -15.72 8.30 -4.95
CA GLN A 53 -16.10 9.16 -6.07
C GLN A 53 -15.75 10.59 -5.68
N GLU A 54 -14.83 11.17 -6.43
CA GLU A 54 -14.53 12.59 -6.29
C GLU A 54 -15.67 13.39 -6.95
N GLU A 55 -16.08 14.49 -6.33
CA GLU A 55 -17.07 15.41 -6.89
C GLU A 55 -16.42 16.27 -7.99
N ASP A 56 -15.96 15.64 -9.07
CA ASP A 56 -15.43 16.32 -10.24
C ASP A 56 -16.30 16.07 -11.49
N GLU A 57 -16.18 16.94 -12.50
CA GLU A 57 -16.99 16.84 -13.74
C GLU A 57 -16.79 15.48 -14.46
N PHE A 58 -15.69 14.77 -14.16
CA PHE A 58 -15.28 13.54 -14.84
C PHE A 58 -15.64 12.26 -14.07
N HIS A 59 -16.15 12.37 -12.84
CA HIS A 59 -16.58 11.27 -11.96
C HIS A 59 -15.58 10.11 -11.96
N HIS A 60 -14.33 10.39 -11.61
CA HIS A 60 -13.32 9.35 -11.51
C HIS A 60 -13.59 8.44 -10.30
N LYS A 61 -13.85 7.16 -10.58
CA LYS A 61 -14.01 6.10 -9.57
C LYS A 61 -12.63 5.58 -9.17
N LEU A 62 -12.32 5.66 -7.87
CA LEU A 62 -11.05 5.20 -7.31
C LEU A 62 -11.32 4.18 -6.20
N ASP A 63 -10.64 3.04 -6.25
CA ASP A 63 -10.64 2.10 -5.13
C ASP A 63 -9.61 2.53 -4.09
N LEU A 64 -10.08 3.01 -2.94
CA LEU A 64 -9.24 3.39 -1.81
C LEU A 64 -9.33 2.34 -0.71
N PHE A 65 -8.29 2.23 0.11
CA PHE A 65 -8.35 1.39 1.30
C PHE A 65 -9.09 2.15 2.41
N PHE A 66 -10.03 1.49 3.06
CA PHE A 66 -10.81 2.00 4.18
C PHE A 66 -10.67 1.06 5.36
N CYS A 67 -10.38 1.61 6.55
CA CYS A 67 -10.34 0.83 7.77
C CYS A 67 -11.67 0.93 8.49
N GLU A 68 -12.38 -0.20 8.66
CA GLU A 68 -13.64 -0.22 9.41
C GLU A 68 -13.46 0.00 10.91
N HIS A 69 -12.26 -0.24 11.45
CA HIS A 69 -11.98 -0.01 12.87
C HIS A 69 -11.93 1.49 13.21
N PHE A 70 -11.21 2.25 12.39
CA PHE A 70 -10.97 3.66 12.63
C PHE A 70 -11.86 4.58 11.79
N GLU A 71 -12.73 4.00 10.96
CA GLU A 71 -13.70 4.66 10.09
C GLU A 71 -13.12 5.72 9.14
N HIS A 72 -11.90 5.52 8.63
CA HIS A 72 -11.26 6.45 7.69
C HIS A 72 -10.53 5.75 6.54
N TYR A 73 -10.23 6.52 5.50
CA TYR A 73 -9.41 6.05 4.38
C TYR A 73 -7.93 6.00 4.75
N LEU A 74 -7.28 4.92 4.34
CA LEU A 74 -5.85 4.68 4.55
C LEU A 74 -5.11 4.71 3.22
N PHE A 75 -3.95 5.35 3.18
CA PHE A 75 -3.03 5.20 2.06
C PHE A 75 -1.78 4.40 2.45
N PRO A 76 -1.35 3.45 1.60
CA PRO A 76 -0.20 2.60 1.90
C PRO A 76 1.12 3.41 1.81
N PRO A 77 2.21 2.92 2.42
CA PRO A 77 3.52 3.60 2.36
C PRO A 77 4.02 3.81 0.93
N SER A 78 3.70 2.89 0.02
CA SER A 78 4.08 3.02 -1.39
C SER A 78 3.40 4.21 -2.08
N ALA A 79 2.22 4.62 -1.64
CA ALA A 79 1.54 5.82 -2.13
C ALA A 79 2.11 7.11 -1.50
N ASP A 80 2.45 7.03 -0.22
CA ASP A 80 3.10 8.12 0.51
C ASP A 80 4.47 8.49 -0.08
N HIS A 81 5.34 7.49 -0.29
CA HIS A 81 6.67 7.67 -0.90
C HIS A 81 6.60 8.30 -2.30
N LYS A 82 5.53 8.03 -3.04
CA LYS A 82 5.31 8.57 -4.39
C LYS A 82 4.56 9.89 -4.39
N LYS A 83 4.04 10.33 -3.23
CA LYS A 83 3.14 11.49 -3.09
C LYS A 83 1.97 11.43 -4.07
N ASN A 84 1.39 10.24 -4.23
CA ASN A 84 0.28 9.98 -5.16
C ASN A 84 -0.95 9.41 -4.45
N TRP A 85 -1.13 9.73 -3.17
CA TRP A 85 -2.34 9.45 -2.43
C TRP A 85 -3.41 10.49 -2.78
N ILE A 86 -4.68 10.10 -2.59
CA ILE A 86 -5.84 10.96 -2.82
C ILE A 86 -6.21 11.60 -1.49
N ASP A 87 -6.30 12.93 -1.46
CA ASP A 87 -6.77 13.65 -0.28
C ASP A 87 -8.29 13.62 -0.25
N THR A 88 -8.84 12.73 0.57
CA THR A 88 -10.30 12.66 0.78
C THR A 88 -10.76 13.56 1.93
N GLY A 89 -9.90 14.43 2.45
CA GLY A 89 -10.12 15.21 3.69
C GLY A 89 -9.97 14.40 4.98
N GLU A 90 -10.18 13.08 4.89
CA GLU A 90 -10.10 12.12 6.00
C GLU A 90 -9.04 11.03 5.77
N SER A 91 -8.32 11.09 4.65
CA SER A 91 -7.31 10.09 4.32
C SER A 91 -6.06 10.26 5.19
N VAL A 92 -5.63 9.19 5.85
CA VAL A 92 -4.45 9.18 6.73
C VAL A 92 -3.46 8.07 6.32
N PRO A 93 -2.17 8.21 6.65
CA PRO A 93 -1.19 7.17 6.32
C PRO A 93 -1.50 5.88 7.08
N MET A 94 -1.33 4.75 6.41
CA MET A 94 -1.47 3.42 7.02
C MET A 94 -0.50 3.29 8.22
N PRO A 95 -1.02 3.02 9.43
CA PRO A 95 -0.23 3.11 10.65
C PRO A 95 0.76 1.95 10.78
N LYS A 96 1.94 2.23 11.36
CA LYS A 96 2.98 1.22 11.59
C LYS A 96 2.57 0.16 12.62
N GLU A 97 1.73 0.56 13.56
CA GLU A 97 1.19 -0.26 14.63
C GLU A 97 -0.34 -0.18 14.55
N CYS A 98 -1.02 -1.30 14.77
CA CYS A 98 -2.48 -1.35 14.73
C CYS A 98 -2.95 -2.37 15.76
N ASP A 99 -3.57 -1.85 16.81
CA ASP A 99 -4.19 -2.60 17.92
C ASP A 99 -5.27 -3.57 17.43
N ALA A 100 -6.02 -3.21 16.39
CA ALA A 100 -7.01 -4.08 15.77
C ALA A 100 -6.40 -5.25 14.96
N ALA A 101 -5.19 -5.07 14.42
CA ALA A 101 -4.53 -6.11 13.62
C ALA A 101 -3.77 -7.13 14.49
N GLU A 102 -3.26 -6.72 15.65
CA GLU A 102 -2.63 -7.62 16.63
C GLU A 102 -3.66 -8.56 17.29
N ASN A 103 -4.89 -8.07 17.48
CA ASN A 103 -5.97 -8.83 18.09
C ASN A 103 -6.79 -9.62 17.08
N GLN A 104 -6.18 -10.47 16.24
CA GLN A 104 -6.90 -11.33 15.26
C GLN A 104 -8.13 -12.10 15.84
N LEU A 105 -8.26 -12.18 17.17
CA LEU A 105 -9.36 -12.77 17.94
C LEU A 105 -10.53 -11.83 18.30
N ASN A 106 -10.34 -10.51 18.36
CA ASN A 106 -11.39 -9.54 18.72
C ASN A 106 -11.87 -8.70 17.54
N CYS A 107 -11.50 -9.10 16.33
CA CYS A 107 -12.10 -8.56 15.14
C CYS A 107 -13.56 -9.06 15.10
N PRO A 108 -14.58 -8.20 15.31
CA PRO A 108 -15.94 -8.63 15.10
C PRO A 108 -16.00 -9.00 13.62
N LYS A 109 -16.02 -10.31 13.32
CA LYS A 109 -16.54 -10.78 12.04
C LYS A 109 -17.86 -10.07 11.92
N SER A 110 -18.01 -9.16 10.96
CA SER A 110 -19.29 -8.55 10.71
C SER A 110 -20.23 -9.70 10.39
N THR A 111 -20.99 -10.10 11.41
CA THR A 111 -22.19 -10.89 11.26
C THR A 111 -23.17 -9.96 10.57
N LEU A 112 -23.00 -9.80 9.27
CA LEU A 112 -24.03 -9.35 8.37
C LEU A 112 -25.12 -10.41 8.44
N LYS A 113 -26.20 -10.05 9.13
CA LYS A 113 -27.52 -10.68 9.04
C LYS A 113 -28.13 -10.41 7.67
#